data_AF-A0A8T5KWW5-F1
#
_entry.id   AF-A0A8T5KWW5-F1
#
_cell.length_a   1.000
_cell.length_b   1.000
_cell.length_c   1.000
_cell.angle_alpha   90.00
_cell.angle_beta   90.00
_cell.angle_gamma   90.00
#
_symmetry.space_group_name_H-M   'P 1'
#
loop_
_entity.id
_entity.type
_entity.pdbx_description
1 polymer ?
#
loop_
_entity_poly.entity_id
_entity_poly.type
_entity_poly.pdbx_seq_one_letter_code
_entity_poly.pdbx_strand_id
1 'polypeptide(L)' 'MKTVKKCPECESKNITFSTGLQLGMIYQCKECGYRGPLIIEEDIE' A
#
# COMPACT_ATOMS: atom_id res chain seq x y z
N MET A 1 -17.06 -2.34 8.83
CA MET A 1 -15.60 -2.43 9.07
C MET A 1 -14.91 -1.63 7.99
N LYS A 2 -14.20 -0.55 8.35
CA LYS A 2 -13.41 0.25 7.41
C LYS A 2 -11.95 -0.12 7.59
N THR A 3 -11.36 -0.78 6.60
CA THR A 3 -9.92 -1.07 6.60
C THR A 3 -9.20 0.02 5.81
N VAL A 4 -8.19 0.65 6.42
CA VAL A 4 -7.37 1.67 5.78
C VAL A 4 -6.00 1.10 5.46
N LYS A 5 -5.56 1.30 4.22
CA LYS A 5 -4.26 0.88 3.73
C LYS A 5 -3.27 2.03 3.92
N LYS A 6 -2.09 1.74 4.47
CA LYS A 6 -0.98 2.68 4.65
C LYS A 6 0.34 2.11 4.14
N CYS A 7 1.24 3.02 3.77
CA CYS A 7 2.61 2.69 3.41
C CYS A 7 3.40 2.26 4.67
N PRO A 8 4.19 1.18 4.61
CA PRO A 8 4.97 0.71 5.75
C PRO A 8 6.17 1.61 6.09
N GLU A 9 6.64 2.44 5.15
CA GLU A 9 7.81 3.30 5.35
C GLU A 9 7.47 4.67 5.94
N CYS A 10 6.36 5.26 5.51
CA CYS A 10 5.99 6.64 5.88
C CYS A 10 4.55 6.79 6.40
N GLU A 11 3.83 5.68 6.57
CA GLU A 11 2.44 5.65 7.06
C GLU A 11 1.42 6.39 6.18
N SER A 12 1.84 6.86 5.00
CA SER A 12 0.95 7.56 4.07
C SER A 12 -0.13 6.63 3.53
N LYS A 13 -1.34 7.16 3.44
CA LYS A 13 -2.49 6.50 2.78
C LYS A 13 -2.46 6.68 1.26
N ASN A 14 -1.53 7.47 0.73
CA ASN A 14 -1.38 7.75 -0.70
C ASN A 14 -0.58 6.65 -1.40
N ILE A 15 -1.16 5.45 -1.41
CA ILE A 15 -0.61 4.25 -2.03
C ILE A 15 -1.50 3.81 -3.19
N THR A 16 -0.87 3.64 -4.35
CA THR A 16 -1.49 3.13 -5.57
C THR A 16 -1.16 1.66 -5.77
N PHE A 17 -2.13 0.91 -6.25
CA PHE A 17 -1.98 -0.50 -6.56
C PHE A 17 -1.62 -0.69 -8.03
N SER A 18 -0.71 -1.62 -8.31
CA SER A 18 -0.34 -2.02 -9.67
C SER A 18 -0.25 -3.54 -9.76
N THR A 19 -1.05 -4.13 -10.64
CA THR A 19 -0.97 -5.56 -10.99
C THR A 19 0.10 -5.76 -12.05
N GLY A 20 1.22 -6.35 -11.66
CA GLY A 20 2.18 -6.87 -12.63
C GLY A 20 1.70 -8.24 -13.09
N LEU A 21 1.42 -8.40 -14.38
CA LEU A 21 0.91 -9.62 -15.04
C LEU A 21 1.60 -10.95 -14.61
N GLN A 22 2.81 -10.90 -14.02
CA GLN A 22 3.54 -12.07 -13.49
C GLN A 22 4.06 -11.94 -12.04
N LEU A 23 4.13 -10.73 -11.47
CA LEU A 23 4.77 -10.48 -10.15
C LEU A 23 3.78 -10.27 -9.00
N GLY A 24 2.48 -10.43 -9.27
CA GLY A 24 1.43 -10.27 -8.28
C GLY A 24 1.09 -8.81 -8.00
N MET A 25 0.64 -8.57 -6.77
CA MET A 25 0.15 -7.29 -6.28
C MET A 25 1.30 -6.43 -5.77
N ILE A 26 1.62 -5.33 -6.44
CA ILE A 26 2.62 -4.35 -5.97
C ILE A 26 1.93 -3.04 -5.61
N TYR A 27 2.22 -2.56 -4.41
CA TYR A 27 1.81 -1.24 -3.93
C TYR A 27 2.95 -0.24 -4.13
N GLN A 28 2.59 0.94 -4.61
CA GLN A 28 3.49 2.07 -4.78
C GLN A 28 3.00 3.25 -3.95
N CYS A 29 3.82 3.74 -3.01
CA CYS A 29 3.56 5.00 -2.32
C CYS A 29 3.96 6.18 -3.21
N LYS A 30 3.08 7.18 -3.29
CA LYS A 30 3.34 8.42 -4.02
C LYS A 30 4.08 9.48 -3.20
N GLU A 31 4.16 9.30 -1.88
CA GLU A 31 4.86 10.23 -0.99
C GLU A 31 6.35 9.89 -0.86
N CYS A 32 6.69 8.70 -0.37
CA CYS A 32 8.08 8.31 -0.11
C CYS A 32 8.72 7.49 -1.23
N GLY A 33 7.94 7.05 -2.22
CA GLY A 33 8.43 6.23 -3.33
C GLY A 33 8.53 4.73 -3.04
N TYR A 34 8.09 4.26 -1.86
CA TYR A 34 8.01 2.83 -1.54
C TYR A 34 7.33 2.04 -2.67
N ARG A 35 7.93 0.92 -3.07
CA ARG A 35 7.36 -0.04 -4.03
C ARG A 35 7.57 -1.45 -3.52
N GLY A 36 6.49 -2.15 -3.21
CA GLY A 36 6.56 -3.52 -2.74
C GLY A 36 5.18 -4.15 -2.54
N PRO A 37 5.14 -5.46 -2.26
CA PRO A 37 3.88 -6.18 -2.05
C PRO A 37 3.27 -5.93 -0.66
N LEU A 38 3.99 -5.27 0.26
CA LEU A 38 3.55 -5.08 1.63
C LEU A 38 2.86 -3.73 1.82
N ILE A 39 1.79 -3.74 2.61
CA ILE A 39 1.09 -2.55 3.11
C ILE A 39 0.66 -2.81 4.55
N ILE A 40 0.43 -1.73 5.29
CA ILE A 40 -0.19 -1.79 6.60
C ILE A 40 -1.71 -1.69 6.38
N GLU A 41 -2.45 -2.67 6.88
CA GLU A 41 -3.91 -2.66 6.90
C GLU A 41 -4.36 -2.45 8.35
N GLU A 42 -5.03 -1.33 8.60
CA GLU A 42 -5.59 -1.02 9.92
C GLU A 42 -7.11 -1.02 9.83
N ASP A 43 -7.74 -1.84 10.67
CA ASP A 43 -9.17 -1.81 10.88
C ASP A 43 -9.53 -0.66 11.81
N ILE A 44 -10.37 0.24 11.32
CA ILE A 44 -10.93 1.33 12.11
C ILE A 44 -12.34 0.88 12.51
N GLU A 45 -12.54 0.67 13.82
CA GLU A 45 -13.81 0.34 14.47
C GLU A 45 -14.82 1.49 14.38
#